data_AF-A0A9D5W155-F1
#
_entry.id   AF-A0A9D5W155-F1
#
_cell.length_a   1.000
_cell.length_b   1.000
_cell.length_c   1.000
_cell.angle_alpha   90.00
_cell.angle_beta   90.00
_cell.angle_gamma   90.00
#
_symmetry.space_group_name_H-M   'P 1'
#
loop_
_entity.id
_entity.type
_entity.pdbx_description
1 polymer ?
#
loop_
_entity_poly.entity_id
_entity_poly.type
_entity_poly.pdbx_seq_one_letter_code
_entity_poly.pdbx_strand_id
1 'polypeptide(L)'
;MKLDPKKTAMLSRGIENLVFFGISTSGITLSTLRRAFDLDFRCVVLKDACFDADHEVHRVLTKKIFPAQAAVLTVDAFISEQGE
;
A
#
# COMPACT_ATOMS: atom_id res chain seq x y z
N MET A 1 -2.09 12.50 -22.63
CA MET A 1 -1.59 11.98 -21.34
C MET A 1 -1.05 10.57 -21.59
N LYS A 2 0.27 10.36 -21.58
CA LYS A 2 0.84 9.00 -21.74
C LYS A 2 0.75 8.29 -20.39
N LEU A 3 0.16 7.09 -20.36
CA LEU A 3 0.11 6.26 -19.16
C LEU A 3 1.54 5.89 -18.73
N ASP A 4 1.81 5.88 -17.43
CA ASP A 4 3.10 5.46 -16.89
C ASP A 4 3.39 4.00 -17.31
N PRO A 5 4.61 3.68 -17.80
CA PRO A 5 4.93 2.34 -18.30
C PRO A 5 4.79 1.25 -17.24
N LYS A 6 4.98 1.56 -15.95
CA LYS A 6 4.77 0.60 -14.86
C LYS A 6 3.29 0.30 -14.66
N LYS A 7 2.41 1.31 -14.75
CA LYS A 7 0.95 1.11 -14.71
C LYS A 7 0.50 0.21 -15.85
N THR A 8 0.93 0.51 -17.08
CA THR A 8 0.58 -0.28 -18.27
C THR A 8 1.03 -1.74 -18.16
N ALA A 9 2.22 -2.01 -17.61
CA ALA A 9 2.73 -3.37 -17.47
C ALA A 9 1.96 -4.23 -16.44
N MET A 10 1.41 -3.62 -15.39
CA MET A 10 0.55 -4.31 -14.42
C MET A 10 -0.87 -4.47 -14.97
N LEU A 11 -1.43 -3.43 -15.61
CA LEU A 11 -2.75 -3.49 -16.21
C LEU A 11 -2.85 -4.50 -17.36
N SER A 12 -1.80 -4.67 -18.16
CA SER A 12 -1.77 -5.70 -19.21
C SER A 12 -1.82 -7.12 -18.67
N ARG A 13 -1.57 -7.30 -17.36
CA ARG A 13 -1.71 -8.55 -16.63
C ARG A 13 -3.00 -8.64 -15.81
N GLY A 14 -3.90 -7.65 -15.94
CA GLY A 14 -5.14 -7.57 -15.16
C GLY A 14 -4.95 -7.21 -13.69
N ILE A 15 -3.79 -6.66 -13.31
CA ILE A 15 -3.48 -6.31 -11.91
C ILE A 15 -3.93 -4.87 -11.67
N GLU A 16 -4.93 -4.71 -10.81
CA GLU A 16 -5.48 -3.41 -10.40
C GLU A 16 -5.43 -3.16 -8.89
N ASN A 17 -5.29 -4.24 -8.11
CA ASN A 17 -5.22 -4.21 -6.65
C ASN A 17 -3.77 -4.47 -6.21
N LEU A 18 -3.20 -3.58 -5.40
CA LEU A 18 -1.84 -3.69 -4.87
C LEU A 18 -1.87 -3.73 -3.34
N VAL A 19 -1.15 -4.70 -2.79
CA VAL A 19 -0.97 -4.87 -1.34
C VAL A 19 0.45 -4.45 -0.97
N PHE A 20 0.59 -3.63 0.08
CA PHE A 20 1.85 -3.02 0.51
C PHE A 20 2.23 -3.47 1.92
N PHE A 21 3.48 -3.90 2.06
CA PHE A 21 4.15 -4.21 3.31
C PHE A 21 5.67 -4.04 3.12
N GLY A 22 6.42 -3.81 4.20
CA GLY A 22 7.88 -3.70 4.13
C GLY A 22 8.54 -2.76 5.13
N ILE A 23 9.86 -2.56 4.95
CA ILE A 23 10.72 -1.79 5.85
C ILE A 23 11.53 -0.76 5.05
N SER A 24 11.49 0.54 5.35
CA SER A 24 10.69 1.19 6.41
C SER A 24 9.28 1.61 5.95
N THR A 25 8.41 1.88 6.93
CA THR A 25 7.04 2.38 6.72
C THR A 25 7.07 3.77 6.09
N SER A 26 7.94 4.65 6.59
CA SER A 26 8.17 6.01 6.10
C SER A 26 8.94 6.08 4.79
N GLY A 27 9.77 5.09 4.51
CA GLY A 27 10.60 5.03 3.32
C GLY A 27 9.87 4.37 2.16
N ILE A 28 10.15 3.08 1.96
CA ILE A 28 9.70 2.35 0.78
C ILE A 28 8.18 2.23 0.73
N THR A 29 7.53 2.03 1.88
CA THR A 29 6.09 1.77 1.92
C THR A 29 5.32 3.04 1.54
N LEU A 30 5.62 4.16 2.19
CA LEU A 30 4.98 5.45 1.89
C LEU A 30 5.26 5.93 0.46
N SER A 31 6.52 5.89 0.02
CA SER A 31 6.89 6.39 -1.32
C SER A 31 6.24 5.57 -2.44
N THR A 32 6.21 4.24 -2.30
CA THR A 32 5.59 3.36 -3.29
C THR A 32 4.08 3.46 -3.26
N LEU A 33 3.46 3.50 -2.08
CA LEU A 33 2.02 3.70 -1.92
C LEU A 33 1.58 4.98 -2.61
N ARG A 34 2.29 6.09 -2.36
CA ARG A 34 1.94 7.39 -2.94
C ARG A 34 1.96 7.33 -4.46
N ARG A 35 3.00 6.72 -5.03
CA ARG A 35 3.10 6.55 -6.47
C ARG A 35 1.99 5.67 -7.04
N ALA A 36 1.64 4.59 -6.36
CA ALA A 36 0.57 3.68 -6.79
C ALA A 36 -0.81 4.35 -6.74
N PHE A 37 -1.08 5.12 -5.67
CA PHE A 37 -2.30 5.90 -5.54
C PHE A 37 -2.44 6.96 -6.64
N ASP A 38 -1.35 7.69 -6.93
CA ASP A 38 -1.32 8.67 -8.04
C ASP A 38 -1.50 8.02 -9.42
N LEU A 39 -1.28 6.70 -9.49
CA LEU A 39 -1.51 5.87 -10.68
C LEU A 39 -2.87 5.16 -10.63
N ASP A 40 -3.81 5.57 -9.78
CA ASP A 40 -5.16 5.02 -9.63
C ASP A 40 -5.22 3.51 -9.35
N PHE A 41 -4.18 2.92 -8.73
CA PHE A 41 -4.28 1.56 -8.22
C PHE A 41 -5.15 1.52 -6.96
N ARG A 42 -5.93 0.45 -6.80
CA ARG A 42 -6.59 0.15 -5.53
C ARG A 42 -5.53 -0.38 -4.57
N CYS A 43 -5.36 0.29 -3.43
CA CYS A 43 -4.23 0.05 -2.54
C CYS A 43 -4.69 -0.49 -1.17
N VAL A 44 -3.97 -1.49 -0.65
CA VAL A 44 -4.13 -2.03 0.72
C VAL A 44 -2.77 -2.03 1.41
N VAL A 45 -2.67 -1.52 2.64
CA VAL A 45 -1.46 -1.61 3.47
C VAL A 45 -1.68 -2.58 4.62
N LEU A 46 -0.76 -3.53 4.80
CA LEU A 46 -0.74 -4.46 5.93
C LEU A 46 0.14 -3.87 7.04
N LYS A 47 -0.48 -3.17 8.00
CA LYS A 47 0.26 -2.33 8.98
C LYS A 47 1.17 -3.14 9.90
N ASP A 48 0.78 -4.35 10.26
CA ASP A 48 1.49 -5.30 11.11
C ASP A 48 2.61 -6.07 10.37
N ALA A 49 2.67 -5.94 9.04
CA ALA A 49 3.79 -6.38 8.21
C ALA A 49 4.73 -5.23 7.78
N CYS A 50 4.53 -4.04 8.34
CA CYS A 50 5.37 -2.86 8.14
C CYS A 50 6.18 -2.55 9.39
N PHE A 51 7.42 -2.08 9.22
CA PHE A 51 8.26 -1.64 10.33
C PHE A 51 8.80 -0.24 10.10
N ASP A 52 8.99 0.53 11.16
CA ASP A 52 9.79 1.74 11.15
C ASP A 52 10.60 1.81 12.44
N ALA A 53 11.79 2.43 12.39
CA ALA A 53 12.64 2.57 13.56
C ALA A 53 11.99 3.47 14.61
N ASP A 54 11.22 4.47 14.16
CA ASP A 54 10.40 5.32 15.01
C ASP A 54 8.94 4.82 15.02
N HIS A 55 8.51 4.30 16.16
CA HIS A 55 7.15 3.80 16.36
C HIS A 55 6.08 4.89 16.17
N GLU A 56 6.38 6.14 16.51
CA GLU A 56 5.44 7.25 16.35
C GLU A 56 5.25 7.60 14.88
N VAL A 57 6.34 7.56 14.09
CA VAL A 57 6.26 7.71 12.63
C VAL A 57 5.40 6.62 12.02
N HIS A 58 5.65 5.34 12.39
CA HIS A 58 4.81 4.23 11.94
C HIS A 58 3.33 4.43 12.31
N ARG A 59 3.04 4.84 13.54
CA ARG A 59 1.67 5.06 14.04
C ARG A 59 0.97 6.18 13.27
N VAL A 60 1.63 7.32 13.07
CA VAL A 60 1.04 8.46 12.34
C VAL A 60 0.76 8.06 10.89
N LEU A 61 1.71 7.40 10.22
CA LEU A 61 1.53 6.98 8.83
C LEU A 61 0.36 6.02 8.67
N THR A 62 0.30 4.97 9.49
CA THR A 62 -0.76 3.95 9.39
C THR A 62 -2.13 4.44 9.87
N LYS A 63 -2.20 5.39 10.80
CA LYS A 63 -3.48 5.87 11.36
C LYS A 63 -4.02 7.15 10.72
N LYS A 64 -3.18 7.98 10.11
CA LYS A 64 -3.57 9.31 9.64
C LYS A 64 -3.29 9.54 8.16
N ILE A 65 -2.17 9.02 7.64
CA ILE A 65 -1.74 9.33 6.27
C ILE A 65 -2.22 8.28 5.26
N PHE A 66 -1.96 7.01 5.53
CA PHE A 66 -2.32 5.91 4.63
C PHE A 66 -3.84 5.75 4.40
N PRO A 67 -4.74 5.98 5.38
CA PRO A 67 -6.18 5.84 5.16
C PRO A 67 -6.76 6.74 4.07
N ALA A 68 -6.09 7.84 3.72
CA ALA A 68 -6.49 8.71 2.61
C ALA A 68 -6.16 8.13 1.22
N GLN A 69 -5.33 7.09 1.16
CA GLN A 69 -4.77 6.53 -0.08
C GLN A 69 -5.01 5.02 -0.22
N ALA A 70 -5.24 4.30 0.89
CA ALA A 70 -5.36 2.84 0.92
C ALA A 70 -6.24 2.38 2.08
N ALA A 71 -6.79 1.16 1.94
CA ALA A 71 -7.29 0.43 3.11
C ALA A 71 -6.10 0.00 3.98
N VAL A 72 -6.21 0.16 5.31
CA VAL A 72 -5.13 -0.19 6.24
C VAL A 72 -5.61 -1.32 7.14
N LEU A 73 -5.10 -2.53 6.90
CA LEU A 73 -5.55 -3.77 7.53
C LEU A 73 -4.42 -4.43 8.33
N THR A 74 -4.77 -5.41 9.16
CA THR A 74 -3.81 -6.42 9.61
C THR A 74 -3.68 -7.52 8.56
N VAL A 75 -2.59 -8.28 8.57
CA VAL A 75 -2.41 -9.45 7.70
C VAL A 75 -3.59 -10.42 7.87
N ASP A 76 -3.97 -10.71 9.12
CA ASP A 76 -5.08 -11.63 9.41
C ASP A 76 -6.43 -11.13 8.87
N ALA A 77 -6.72 -9.84 9.00
CA ALA A 77 -7.94 -9.25 8.47
C ALA A 77 -7.95 -9.32 6.94
N PHE A 78 -6.83 -9.00 6.30
CA PHE A 78 -6.71 -9.08 4.85
C PHE A 78 -6.91 -10.52 4.33
N ILE A 79 -6.26 -11.51 4.95
CA ILE A 79 -6.41 -12.92 4.57
C ILE A 79 -7.86 -13.38 4.75
N SER A 80 -8.51 -13.00 5.85
CA SER A 80 -9.91 -13.33 6.12
C SER A 80 -10.87 -12.75 5.06
N GLU A 81 -10.52 -11.59 4.49
CA GLU A 81 -11.30 -10.96 3.41
C GLU A 81 -11.09 -11.61 2.02
N GLN A 82 -10.01 -12.39 1.81
CA GLN A 82 -9.74 -12.97 0.49
C GLN A 82 -10.60 -14.21 0.18
N GLY A 83 -11.09 -14.94 1.19
CA GLY A 83 -11.87 -16.17 1.00
C GLY A 83 -11.08 -17.32 0.35
N GLU A 84 -11.53 -18.56 0.55
CA GLU A 84 -10.95 -19.79 -0.01
C GLU A 84 -11.00 -19.86 -1.55
#